data_AF-A0A7X8V4U0-F1
#
_entry.id   AF-A0A7X8V4U0-F1
#
_cell.length_a   1.000
_cell.length_b   1.000
_cell.length_c   1.000
_cell.angle_alpha   90.00
_cell.angle_beta   90.00
_cell.angle_gamma   90.00
#
_symmetry.space_group_name_H-M   'P 1'
#
loop_
_entity.id
_entity.type
_entity.pdbx_description
1 polymer ?
#
loop_
_entity_poly.entity_id
_entity_poly.type
_entity_poly.pdbx_seq_one_letter_code
_entity_poly.pdbx_strand_id
1 'polypeptide(L)'
;PTPPLLVGPECAGIANGQLQSYARGMELTQVHALAYHLYNGGQQDNPDSYLPNLRGIAQAYPEMRIWQTEFDWPAPFNNAWLIHNCLVEGNVSAYFYWALVWPGEKGLVRIENPWQSTYYSPTDYYYYFKHYAKYIDAGHRRVGAVSDAGKIKASAFLAPDGEKLTLVLINTGYAECEVTLGFGEFPVGATEIYRTTDRTDEKFAAIGGLGPGNTLVLKARSVATVVVTTGGNEN
;
A
#
# COMPACT_ATOMS: atom_id res chain seq x y z
N PRO A 1 4.07 -31.78 14.86
CA PRO A 1 3.29 -30.73 14.16
C PRO A 1 3.60 -29.34 14.74
N THR A 2 3.96 -28.39 13.88
CA THR A 2 4.18 -26.99 14.28
C THR A 2 2.82 -26.34 14.55
N PRO A 3 2.60 -25.71 15.71
CA PRO A 3 1.33 -25.04 16.00
C PRO A 3 1.09 -23.90 15.00
N PRO A 4 -0.19 -23.54 14.73
CA PRO A 4 -0.51 -22.40 13.89
C PRO A 4 0.03 -21.10 14.51
N LEU A 5 0.38 -20.16 13.64
CA LEU A 5 0.82 -18.83 14.05
C LEU A 5 -0.38 -18.01 14.53
N LEU A 6 -0.20 -17.26 15.64
CA LEU A 6 -1.24 -16.40 16.20
C LEU A 6 -1.04 -14.95 15.76
N VAL A 7 -2.12 -14.30 15.34
CA VAL A 7 -2.19 -12.88 15.01
C VAL A 7 -3.20 -12.23 15.95
N GLY A 8 -2.89 -11.05 16.47
CA GLY A 8 -3.78 -10.35 17.38
C GLY A 8 -3.15 -9.06 17.89
N PRO A 9 -3.88 -8.25 18.68
CA PRO A 9 -5.23 -8.49 19.20
C PRO A 9 -6.36 -8.07 18.25
N GLU A 10 -6.05 -7.52 17.07
CA GLU A 10 -7.05 -7.00 16.13
C GLU A 10 -7.95 -5.91 16.76
N CYS A 11 -7.32 -4.93 17.43
CA CYS A 11 -8.07 -3.77 17.94
C CYS A 11 -8.82 -3.08 16.81
N ALA A 12 -10.08 -2.68 17.04
CA ALA A 12 -10.91 -1.98 16.05
C ALA A 12 -10.29 -0.66 15.53
N GLY A 13 -9.30 -0.10 16.22
CA GLY A 13 -8.52 1.02 15.74
C GLY A 13 -7.25 1.25 16.55
N ILE A 14 -6.57 2.36 16.28
CA ILE A 14 -5.26 2.70 16.84
C ILE A 14 -5.24 3.97 17.69
N ALA A 15 -6.39 4.58 17.97
CA ALA A 15 -6.49 5.77 18.80
C ALA A 15 -6.02 5.51 20.24
N ASN A 16 -5.51 6.56 20.90
CA ASN A 16 -5.21 6.57 22.34
C ASN A 16 -4.28 5.44 22.79
N GLY A 17 -3.41 4.93 21.91
CA GLY A 17 -2.51 3.81 22.23
C GLY A 17 -3.25 2.50 22.54
N GLN A 18 -4.41 2.27 21.92
CA GLN A 18 -5.25 1.09 22.17
C GLN A 18 -4.47 -0.20 21.94
N LEU A 19 -3.83 -0.36 20.77
CA LEU A 19 -3.00 -1.53 20.48
C LEU A 19 -1.90 -1.74 21.53
N GLN A 20 -1.17 -0.67 21.87
CA GLN A 20 -0.10 -0.74 22.87
C GLN A 20 -0.65 -1.20 24.23
N SER A 21 -1.88 -0.80 24.58
CA SER A 21 -2.52 -1.17 25.83
C SER A 21 -2.88 -2.64 25.90
N TYR A 22 -3.39 -3.23 24.82
CA TYR A 22 -3.60 -4.68 24.73
C TYR A 22 -2.27 -5.44 24.72
N ALA A 23 -1.30 -5.00 23.91
CA ALA A 23 -0.01 -5.66 23.78
C ALA A 23 0.78 -5.73 25.10
N ARG A 24 0.63 -4.75 26.01
CA ARG A 24 1.22 -4.80 27.37
C ARG A 24 0.72 -5.97 28.23
N GLY A 25 -0.48 -6.49 27.96
CA GLY A 25 -1.06 -7.63 28.66
C GLY A 25 -0.86 -8.97 27.94
N MET A 26 -0.23 -8.97 26.77
CA MET A 26 -0.04 -10.17 25.94
C MET A 26 1.34 -10.77 26.14
N GLU A 27 1.42 -12.10 26.05
CA GLU A 27 2.71 -12.80 25.92
C GLU A 27 3.18 -12.71 24.46
N LEU A 28 3.91 -11.64 24.13
CA LEU A 28 4.29 -11.33 22.75
C LEU A 28 5.16 -12.39 22.08
N THR A 29 5.86 -13.24 22.85
CA THR A 29 6.64 -14.36 22.28
C THR A 29 5.77 -15.43 21.61
N GLN A 30 4.47 -15.47 21.93
CA GLN A 30 3.50 -16.38 21.31
C GLN A 30 2.75 -15.74 20.12
N VAL A 31 2.98 -14.46 19.85
CA VAL A 31 2.25 -13.68 18.85
C VAL A 31 3.15 -13.48 17.63
N HIS A 32 2.73 -14.00 16.49
CA HIS A 32 3.49 -13.88 15.24
C HIS A 32 3.50 -12.46 14.69
N ALA A 33 2.38 -11.75 14.80
CA ALA A 33 2.21 -10.37 14.40
C ALA A 33 1.22 -9.63 15.31
N LEU A 34 1.57 -8.40 15.66
CA LEU A 34 0.64 -7.45 16.24
C LEU A 34 -0.31 -6.94 15.15
N ALA A 35 -1.60 -6.95 15.42
CA ALA A 35 -2.62 -6.62 14.44
C ALA A 35 -3.61 -5.56 14.93
N TYR A 36 -4.03 -4.71 14.00
CA TYR A 36 -5.02 -3.66 14.24
C TYR A 36 -5.88 -3.39 13.00
N HIS A 37 -7.04 -2.79 13.24
CA HIS A 37 -7.90 -2.17 12.23
C HIS A 37 -7.72 -0.64 12.26
N LEU A 38 -8.42 0.08 11.40
CA LEU A 38 -8.28 1.56 11.29
C LEU A 38 -9.60 2.33 11.47
N TYR A 39 -10.62 1.73 12.10
CA TYR A 39 -11.92 2.39 12.33
C TYR A 39 -11.87 3.50 13.40
N ASN A 40 -10.72 3.71 14.04
CA ASN A 40 -10.41 4.90 14.83
C ASN A 40 -8.90 5.22 14.76
N GLY A 41 -8.52 6.41 15.20
CA GLY A 41 -7.11 6.84 15.25
C GLY A 41 -6.66 7.70 14.06
N GLY A 42 -7.62 8.13 13.25
CA GLY A 42 -7.44 9.10 12.17
C GLY A 42 -8.78 9.43 11.51
N GLN A 43 -8.72 10.13 10.38
CA GLN A 43 -9.84 10.62 9.60
C GLN A 43 -9.73 10.06 8.17
N GLN A 44 -10.82 9.49 7.66
CA GLN A 44 -10.87 8.79 6.36
C GLN A 44 -10.56 9.68 5.15
N ASP A 45 -10.84 10.98 5.25
CA ASP A 45 -10.60 11.99 4.23
C ASP A 45 -9.20 12.60 4.32
N ASN A 46 -8.49 12.37 5.42
CA ASN A 46 -7.13 12.82 5.67
C ASN A 46 -6.22 11.67 6.13
N PRO A 47 -5.65 10.86 5.20
CA PRO A 47 -4.80 9.72 5.55
C PRO A 47 -3.61 10.05 6.46
N ASP A 48 -3.09 11.29 6.41
CA ASP A 48 -1.96 11.70 7.25
C ASP A 48 -2.32 11.94 8.72
N SER A 49 -3.61 12.05 9.04
CA SER A 49 -4.07 12.11 10.44
C SER A 49 -3.76 10.84 11.23
N TYR A 50 -3.52 9.70 10.56
CA TYR A 50 -3.12 8.44 11.20
C TYR A 50 -1.64 8.40 11.60
N LEU A 51 -0.79 9.28 11.04
CA LEU A 51 0.67 9.21 11.19
C LEU A 51 1.16 9.20 12.65
N PRO A 52 0.63 10.01 13.58
CA PRO A 52 1.09 9.96 14.97
C PRO A 52 0.89 8.58 15.62
N ASN A 53 -0.26 7.95 15.38
CA ASN A 53 -0.56 6.63 15.93
C ASN A 53 0.26 5.53 15.24
N LEU A 54 0.37 5.56 13.90
CA LEU A 54 1.17 4.61 13.13
C LEU A 54 2.64 4.61 13.58
N ARG A 55 3.26 5.79 13.64
CA ARG A 55 4.66 5.95 14.08
C ARG A 55 4.83 5.55 15.54
N GLY A 56 3.87 5.90 16.40
CA GLY A 56 3.88 5.50 17.81
C GLY A 56 3.81 3.98 18.02
N ILE A 57 3.10 3.25 17.16
CA ILE A 57 3.09 1.77 17.17
C ILE A 57 4.43 1.24 16.69
N ALA A 58 4.92 1.71 15.54
CA ALA A 58 6.18 1.25 14.96
C ALA A 58 7.37 1.48 15.91
N GLN A 59 7.41 2.62 16.60
CA GLN A 59 8.45 2.94 17.59
C GLN A 59 8.34 2.07 18.86
N ALA A 60 7.13 1.73 19.29
CA ALA A 60 6.92 0.92 20.48
C ALA A 60 7.28 -0.57 20.25
N TYR A 61 7.14 -1.07 19.03
CA TYR A 61 7.34 -2.48 18.68
C TYR A 61 8.21 -2.67 17.43
N PRO A 62 9.46 -2.18 17.42
CA PRO A 62 10.30 -2.16 16.21
C PRO A 62 10.68 -3.56 15.71
N GLU A 63 10.72 -4.55 16.61
CA GLU A 63 11.10 -5.94 16.31
C GLU A 63 9.89 -6.84 15.97
N MET A 64 8.67 -6.35 16.15
CA MET A 64 7.46 -7.13 15.89
C MET A 64 7.01 -6.96 14.44
N ARG A 65 6.45 -8.03 13.85
CA ARG A 65 5.62 -7.88 12.65
C ARG A 65 4.34 -7.15 13.04
N ILE A 66 3.98 -6.14 12.25
CA ILE A 66 2.76 -5.36 12.44
C ILE A 66 1.90 -5.51 11.19
N TRP A 67 0.65 -5.92 11.37
CA TRP A 67 -0.32 -6.11 10.29
C TRP A 67 -1.52 -5.17 10.49
N GLN A 68 -1.94 -4.49 9.43
CA GLN A 68 -3.25 -3.86 9.38
C GLN A 68 -4.21 -4.91 8.82
N THR A 69 -5.21 -5.36 9.59
CA THR A 69 -6.01 -6.55 9.24
C THR A 69 -7.44 -6.26 8.75
N GLU A 70 -7.94 -5.03 8.88
CA GLU A 70 -9.27 -4.66 8.37
C GLU A 70 -9.48 -3.14 8.25
N PHE A 71 -9.96 -2.65 7.10
CA PHE A 71 -10.47 -1.28 6.90
C PHE A 71 -11.11 -1.05 5.51
N ASP A 72 -12.21 -0.28 5.44
CA ASP A 72 -12.96 0.00 4.19
C ASP A 72 -13.49 1.46 4.02
N TRP A 73 -13.15 2.39 4.91
CA TRP A 73 -13.80 3.72 4.96
C TRP A 73 -13.29 4.80 3.98
N PRO A 74 -11.98 4.96 3.72
CA PRO A 74 -11.48 6.05 2.88
C PRO A 74 -11.98 5.94 1.45
N ALA A 75 -12.09 7.06 0.74
CA ALA A 75 -12.30 7.01 -0.71
C ALA A 75 -11.14 6.27 -1.43
N PRO A 76 -11.35 5.71 -2.64
CA PRO A 76 -10.37 4.84 -3.31
C PRO A 76 -8.94 5.41 -3.40
N PHE A 77 -8.79 6.67 -3.81
CA PHE A 77 -7.47 7.34 -3.84
C PHE A 77 -6.83 7.43 -2.45
N ASN A 78 -7.63 7.84 -1.45
CA ASN A 78 -7.15 7.98 -0.07
C ASN A 78 -6.78 6.62 0.54
N ASN A 79 -7.38 5.52 0.06
CA ASN A 79 -7.01 4.17 0.46
C ASN A 79 -5.57 3.83 0.04
N ALA A 80 -5.18 4.09 -1.22
CA ALA A 80 -3.79 3.89 -1.66
C ALA A 80 -2.78 4.73 -0.85
N TRP A 81 -3.15 5.97 -0.50
CA TRP A 81 -2.35 6.81 0.39
C TRP A 81 -2.26 6.21 1.80
N LEU A 82 -3.37 5.73 2.37
CA LEU A 82 -3.32 5.11 3.69
C LEU A 82 -2.50 3.81 3.72
N ILE A 83 -2.55 3.00 2.66
CA ILE A 83 -1.67 1.84 2.49
C ILE A 83 -0.21 2.28 2.52
N HIS A 84 0.15 3.34 1.78
CA HIS A 84 1.50 3.93 1.85
C HIS A 84 1.89 4.27 3.28
N ASN A 85 1.05 5.03 4.00
CA ASN A 85 1.33 5.45 5.36
C ASN A 85 1.51 4.23 6.29
N CYS A 86 0.67 3.20 6.17
CA CYS A 86 0.82 1.97 6.95
C CYS A 86 2.18 1.30 6.68
N LEU A 87 2.52 1.06 5.41
CA LEU A 87 3.73 0.34 5.02
C LEU A 87 5.01 1.12 5.38
N VAL A 88 5.02 2.43 5.15
CA VAL A 88 6.22 3.27 5.30
C VAL A 88 6.37 3.80 6.72
N GLU A 89 5.30 4.33 7.31
CA GLU A 89 5.33 5.09 8.56
C GLU A 89 4.90 4.24 9.76
N GLY A 90 4.02 3.27 9.53
CA GLY A 90 3.59 2.28 10.54
C GLY A 90 4.44 1.02 10.58
N ASN A 91 5.46 0.91 9.70
CA ASN A 91 6.27 -0.30 9.51
C ASN A 91 5.43 -1.59 9.33
N VAL A 92 4.26 -1.44 8.70
CA VAL A 92 3.35 -2.56 8.45
C VAL A 92 3.94 -3.48 7.40
N SER A 93 3.85 -4.80 7.64
CA SER A 93 4.32 -5.82 6.68
C SER A 93 3.18 -6.53 5.93
N ALA A 94 1.92 -6.32 6.32
CA ALA A 94 0.75 -6.79 5.59
C ALA A 94 -0.45 -5.85 5.81
N TYR A 95 -1.19 -5.56 4.73
CA TYR A 95 -2.39 -4.74 4.74
C TYR A 95 -3.56 -5.55 4.16
N PHE A 96 -4.68 -5.61 4.86
CA PHE A 96 -5.88 -6.33 4.45
C PHE A 96 -7.05 -5.36 4.30
N TYR A 97 -7.54 -5.23 3.07
CA TYR A 97 -8.70 -4.40 2.74
C TYR A 97 -9.99 -5.15 3.05
N TRP A 98 -10.95 -4.48 3.69
CA TRP A 98 -12.30 -5.00 3.84
C TRP A 98 -13.20 -4.39 2.76
N ALA A 99 -13.97 -5.13 1.96
CA ALA A 99 -13.94 -6.56 1.72
C ALA A 99 -13.46 -6.88 0.29
N LEU A 100 -13.09 -8.14 0.04
CA LEU A 100 -12.73 -8.58 -1.31
C LEU A 100 -13.92 -8.51 -2.27
N VAL A 101 -15.03 -9.16 -1.93
CA VAL A 101 -16.28 -9.17 -2.71
C VAL A 101 -17.41 -8.70 -1.82
N TRP A 102 -18.17 -7.69 -2.23
CA TRP A 102 -19.27 -7.16 -1.43
C TRP A 102 -20.40 -6.57 -2.29
N PRO A 103 -21.67 -6.62 -1.84
CA PRO A 103 -22.76 -5.89 -2.48
C PRO A 103 -22.52 -4.37 -2.50
N GLY A 104 -22.68 -3.75 -3.66
CA GLY A 104 -22.41 -2.31 -3.83
C GLY A 104 -20.93 -1.99 -3.99
N GLU A 105 -20.53 -0.75 -3.68
CA GLU A 105 -19.23 -0.21 -4.12
C GLU A 105 -18.09 -0.35 -3.11
N LYS A 106 -18.34 -0.98 -1.94
CA LYS A 106 -17.35 -1.08 -0.86
C LYS A 106 -16.31 -2.17 -1.04
N GLY A 107 -16.66 -3.25 -1.75
CA GLY A 107 -15.73 -4.34 -2.03
C GLY A 107 -14.71 -3.96 -3.10
N LEU A 108 -13.56 -4.65 -3.16
CA LEU A 108 -12.68 -4.57 -4.33
C LEU A 108 -13.44 -5.03 -5.59
N VAL A 109 -14.27 -6.05 -5.46
CA VAL A 109 -15.20 -6.49 -6.50
C VAL A 109 -16.62 -6.25 -6.01
N ARG A 110 -17.37 -5.44 -6.78
CA ARG A 110 -18.79 -5.24 -6.59
C ARG A 110 -19.55 -6.44 -7.15
N ILE A 111 -20.50 -6.92 -6.38
CA ILE A 111 -21.61 -7.75 -6.84
C ILE A 111 -22.90 -6.95 -6.68
N GLU A 112 -23.86 -7.13 -7.59
CA GLU A 112 -25.12 -6.37 -7.52
C GLU A 112 -26.10 -7.00 -6.53
N ASN A 113 -26.48 -8.25 -6.78
CA ASN A 113 -27.29 -9.05 -5.89
C ASN A 113 -26.77 -10.50 -5.90
N PRO A 114 -26.06 -10.97 -4.84
CA PRO A 114 -25.48 -12.31 -4.79
C PRO A 114 -26.50 -13.44 -4.97
N TRP A 115 -27.78 -13.16 -4.74
CA TRP A 115 -28.85 -14.16 -4.78
C TRP A 115 -29.59 -14.20 -6.12
N GLN A 116 -29.40 -13.22 -7.00
CA GLN A 116 -30.21 -13.05 -8.23
C GLN A 116 -29.42 -12.63 -9.47
N SER A 117 -28.16 -12.21 -9.32
CA SER A 117 -27.34 -11.74 -10.44
C SER A 117 -25.96 -12.40 -10.39
N THR A 118 -25.47 -12.79 -11.56
CA THR A 118 -24.09 -13.25 -11.77
C THR A 118 -23.16 -12.10 -12.17
N TYR A 119 -23.68 -10.88 -12.29
CA TYR A 119 -22.88 -9.72 -12.66
C TYR A 119 -21.96 -9.30 -11.52
N TYR A 120 -20.68 -9.14 -11.85
CA TYR A 120 -19.66 -8.58 -10.98
C TYR A 120 -18.79 -7.60 -11.76
N SER A 121 -18.21 -6.63 -11.05
CA SER A 121 -17.28 -5.66 -11.64
C SER A 121 -16.24 -5.22 -10.62
N PRO A 122 -14.97 -5.01 -11.02
CA PRO A 122 -14.00 -4.33 -10.16
C PRO A 122 -14.49 -2.91 -9.82
N THR A 123 -14.33 -2.51 -8.57
CA THR A 123 -14.56 -1.12 -8.14
C THR A 123 -13.29 -0.30 -8.30
N ASP A 124 -13.37 1.01 -8.08
CA ASP A 124 -12.16 1.85 -8.08
C ASP A 124 -11.16 1.41 -6.99
N TYR A 125 -11.64 0.91 -5.85
CA TYR A 125 -10.78 0.35 -4.80
C TYR A 125 -9.88 -0.77 -5.33
N TYR A 126 -10.37 -1.62 -6.23
CA TYR A 126 -9.57 -2.68 -6.85
C TYR A 126 -8.31 -2.12 -7.50
N TYR A 127 -8.46 -1.07 -8.31
CA TYR A 127 -7.34 -0.52 -9.08
C TYR A 127 -6.33 0.19 -8.19
N TYR A 128 -6.78 0.90 -7.17
CA TYR A 128 -5.91 1.51 -6.17
C TYR A 128 -5.18 0.48 -5.31
N PHE A 129 -5.87 -0.56 -4.85
CA PHE A 129 -5.27 -1.66 -4.10
C PHE A 129 -4.27 -2.46 -4.95
N LYS A 130 -4.57 -2.65 -6.25
CA LYS A 130 -3.72 -3.38 -7.20
C LYS A 130 -2.31 -2.80 -7.34
N HIS A 131 -2.12 -1.49 -7.13
CA HIS A 131 -0.79 -0.86 -7.06
C HIS A 131 0.12 -1.44 -5.99
N TYR A 132 -0.46 -1.98 -4.91
CA TYR A 132 0.28 -2.63 -3.83
C TYR A 132 0.25 -4.15 -3.86
N ALA A 133 -0.61 -4.77 -4.68
CA ALA A 133 -0.82 -6.22 -4.67
C ALA A 133 -0.36 -6.96 -5.94
N LYS A 134 -0.18 -6.27 -7.08
CA LYS A 134 0.13 -6.95 -8.35
C LYS A 134 1.60 -7.33 -8.50
N TYR A 135 2.52 -6.48 -8.02
CA TYR A 135 3.97 -6.60 -8.23
C TYR A 135 4.78 -6.59 -6.94
N ILE A 136 4.10 -6.72 -5.80
CA ILE A 136 4.67 -6.79 -4.45
C ILE A 136 4.01 -7.99 -3.78
N ASP A 137 4.82 -8.95 -3.34
CA ASP A 137 4.37 -10.25 -2.84
C ASP A 137 5.11 -10.62 -1.54
N ALA A 138 4.75 -11.74 -0.93
CA ALA A 138 5.45 -12.31 0.21
C ALA A 138 6.96 -12.46 -0.07
N GLY A 139 7.76 -12.02 0.89
CA GLY A 139 9.23 -12.02 0.79
C GLY A 139 9.83 -10.75 0.16
N HIS A 140 9.05 -9.94 -0.54
CA HIS A 140 9.53 -8.62 -0.96
C HIS A 140 9.86 -7.76 0.24
N ARG A 141 10.99 -7.03 0.17
CA ARG A 141 11.46 -6.17 1.24
C ARG A 141 11.30 -4.71 0.85
N ARG A 142 10.62 -3.93 1.70
CA ARG A 142 10.59 -2.47 1.56
C ARG A 142 12.02 -1.92 1.70
N VAL A 143 12.45 -1.11 0.75
CA VAL A 143 13.75 -0.41 0.76
C VAL A 143 13.53 1.09 0.91
N GLY A 144 14.58 1.82 1.30
CA GLY A 144 14.50 3.26 1.49
C GLY A 144 14.12 3.97 0.18
N ALA A 145 13.07 4.79 0.23
CA ALA A 145 12.66 5.67 -0.83
C ALA A 145 12.27 7.00 -0.20
N VAL A 146 12.78 8.10 -0.75
CA VAL A 146 12.51 9.46 -0.27
C VAL A 146 12.05 10.30 -1.44
N SER A 147 11.14 11.23 -1.18
CA SER A 147 10.80 12.29 -2.11
C SER A 147 11.18 13.63 -1.50
N ASP A 148 11.79 14.48 -2.30
CA ASP A 148 12.06 15.89 -2.01
C ASP A 148 10.80 16.77 -2.19
N ALA A 149 9.78 16.26 -2.87
CA ALA A 149 8.51 16.92 -3.07
C ALA A 149 7.49 16.48 -2.00
N GLY A 150 7.10 17.38 -1.09
CA GLY A 150 6.19 17.05 0.02
C GLY A 150 4.79 16.54 -0.36
N LYS A 151 4.40 16.61 -1.65
CA LYS A 151 3.13 16.08 -2.18
C LYS A 151 3.29 14.73 -2.87
N ILE A 152 4.51 14.23 -3.04
CA ILE A 152 4.78 12.94 -3.65
C ILE A 152 5.15 11.95 -2.56
N LYS A 153 4.34 10.91 -2.43
CA LYS A 153 4.65 9.78 -1.54
C LYS A 153 5.32 8.70 -2.37
N ALA A 154 6.44 8.17 -1.89
CA ALA A 154 7.21 7.15 -2.61
C ALA A 154 7.54 5.97 -1.69
N SER A 155 7.19 4.77 -2.12
CA SER A 155 7.61 3.52 -1.48
C SER A 155 8.22 2.59 -2.53
N ALA A 156 9.19 1.78 -2.12
CA ALA A 156 9.91 0.87 -3.02
C ALA A 156 10.10 -0.50 -2.35
N PHE A 157 10.01 -1.56 -3.15
CA PHE A 157 9.99 -2.95 -2.69
C PHE A 157 10.88 -3.81 -3.59
N LEU A 158 11.93 -4.36 -3.01
CA LEU A 158 12.89 -5.23 -3.69
C LEU A 158 12.42 -6.69 -3.60
N ALA A 159 12.43 -7.39 -4.73
CA ALA A 159 12.17 -8.82 -4.79
C ALA A 159 13.24 -9.64 -4.06
N PRO A 160 12.90 -10.85 -3.55
CA PRO A 160 13.85 -11.71 -2.84
C PRO A 160 15.11 -12.08 -3.63
N ASP A 161 14.99 -12.18 -4.96
CA ASP A 161 16.10 -12.46 -5.89
C ASP A 161 17.00 -11.24 -6.16
N GLY A 162 16.54 -10.03 -5.80
CA GLY A 162 17.24 -8.79 -6.09
C GLY A 162 17.12 -8.31 -7.54
N GLU A 163 16.34 -8.97 -8.38
CA GLU A 163 16.27 -8.72 -9.83
C GLU A 163 15.12 -7.77 -10.23
N LYS A 164 14.20 -7.50 -9.29
CA LYS A 164 13.04 -6.63 -9.53
C LYS A 164 12.82 -5.65 -8.39
N LEU A 165 12.73 -4.38 -8.74
CA LEU A 165 12.35 -3.29 -7.85
C LEU A 165 11.00 -2.72 -8.27
N THR A 166 10.02 -2.75 -7.37
CA THR A 166 8.70 -2.15 -7.58
C THR A 166 8.57 -0.89 -6.76
N LEU A 167 8.25 0.23 -7.39
CA LEU A 167 7.97 1.50 -6.74
C LEU A 167 6.49 1.82 -6.82
N VAL A 168 5.93 2.43 -5.77
CA VAL A 168 4.60 3.04 -5.80
C VAL A 168 4.75 4.52 -5.46
N LEU A 169 4.33 5.36 -6.40
CA LEU A 169 4.37 6.82 -6.31
C LEU A 169 2.95 7.36 -6.24
N ILE A 170 2.67 8.27 -5.31
CA ILE A 170 1.36 8.90 -5.15
C ILE A 170 1.54 10.41 -5.24
N ASN A 171 0.93 11.03 -6.25
CA ASN A 171 0.78 12.48 -6.27
C ASN A 171 -0.50 12.87 -5.51
N THR A 172 -0.33 13.33 -4.27
CA THR A 172 -1.45 13.78 -3.42
C THR A 172 -1.93 15.18 -3.78
N GLY A 173 -1.16 15.90 -4.60
CA GLY A 173 -1.43 17.24 -5.06
C GLY A 173 -2.50 17.33 -6.15
N TYR A 174 -2.96 18.55 -6.38
CA TYR A 174 -3.97 18.90 -7.39
C TYR A 174 -3.37 19.44 -8.69
N ALA A 175 -2.05 19.34 -8.86
CA ALA A 175 -1.35 19.69 -10.08
C ALA A 175 -0.50 18.50 -10.55
N GLU A 176 -0.35 18.37 -11.86
CA GLU A 176 0.62 17.46 -12.45
C GLU A 176 2.05 17.88 -12.07
N CYS A 177 2.93 16.90 -11.94
CA CYS A 177 4.36 17.13 -11.78
C CYS A 177 5.16 16.07 -12.54
N GLU A 178 6.30 16.48 -13.07
CA GLU A 178 7.33 15.55 -13.52
C GLU A 178 8.24 15.20 -12.34
N VAL A 179 8.58 13.92 -12.21
CA VAL A 179 9.54 13.41 -11.23
C VAL A 179 10.68 12.71 -11.94
N THR A 180 11.88 12.80 -11.36
CA THR A 180 13.05 12.03 -11.79
C THR A 180 13.35 10.96 -10.74
N LEU A 181 13.47 9.71 -11.18
CA LEU A 181 13.72 8.59 -10.28
C LEU A 181 15.22 8.29 -10.18
N GLY A 182 15.74 8.41 -8.95
CA GLY A 182 17.07 7.94 -8.59
C GLY A 182 17.00 6.52 -8.01
N PHE A 183 17.77 5.60 -8.59
CA PHE A 183 17.76 4.17 -8.19
C PHE A 183 18.94 3.77 -7.29
N GLY A 184 19.77 4.73 -6.89
CA GLY A 184 20.99 4.45 -6.13
C GLY A 184 21.88 3.46 -6.89
N GLU A 185 22.22 2.34 -6.25
CA GLU A 185 23.05 1.28 -6.83
C GLU A 185 22.25 0.21 -7.59
N PHE A 186 20.90 0.27 -7.58
CA PHE A 186 20.08 -0.72 -8.26
C PHE A 186 20.22 -0.57 -9.79
N PRO A 187 20.62 -1.62 -10.54
CA PRO A 187 20.79 -1.52 -11.97
C PRO A 187 19.45 -1.45 -12.69
N VAL A 188 19.27 -0.41 -13.49
CA VAL A 188 18.03 -0.13 -14.22
C VAL A 188 18.08 -0.77 -15.60
N GLY A 189 17.28 -1.81 -15.81
CA GLY A 189 17.00 -2.42 -17.10
C GLY A 189 15.66 -1.95 -17.67
N ALA A 190 14.78 -2.90 -17.98
CA ALA A 190 13.46 -2.59 -18.51
C ALA A 190 12.57 -1.96 -17.43
N THR A 191 11.66 -1.08 -17.88
CA THR A 191 10.70 -0.40 -17.00
C THR A 191 9.28 -0.51 -17.54
N GLU A 192 8.34 -0.78 -16.64
CA GLU A 192 6.91 -0.79 -16.93
C GLU A 192 6.18 0.07 -15.91
N ILE A 193 5.24 0.88 -16.38
CA ILE A 193 4.51 1.82 -15.55
C ILE A 193 3.01 1.61 -15.71
N TYR A 194 2.34 1.51 -14.57
CA TYR A 194 0.89 1.43 -14.46
C TYR A 194 0.37 2.63 -13.68
N ARG A 195 -0.66 3.32 -14.15
CA ARG A 195 -1.22 4.50 -13.47
C ARG A 195 -2.71 4.40 -13.26
N THR A 196 -3.15 4.86 -12.09
CA THR A 196 -4.56 5.18 -11.81
C THR A 196 -4.67 6.68 -11.52
N THR A 197 -5.60 7.37 -12.18
CA THR A 197 -5.84 8.81 -11.97
C THR A 197 -7.24 9.02 -11.40
N ASP A 198 -7.33 9.75 -10.28
CA ASP A 198 -8.57 9.96 -9.54
C ASP A 198 -9.67 10.58 -10.42
N ARG A 199 -10.88 10.00 -10.33
CA ARG A 199 -12.07 10.44 -11.08
C ARG A 199 -11.92 10.42 -12.61
N THR A 200 -11.13 9.48 -13.13
CA THR A 200 -11.00 9.23 -14.58
C THR A 200 -11.14 7.74 -14.90
N ASP A 201 -11.21 7.40 -16.18
CA ASP A 201 -11.19 6.01 -16.66
C ASP A 201 -9.77 5.42 -16.77
N GLU A 202 -8.74 6.19 -16.41
CA GLU A 202 -7.37 5.67 -16.30
C GLU A 202 -7.24 4.84 -15.02
N LYS A 203 -7.49 3.54 -15.13
CA LYS A 203 -7.56 2.59 -14.02
C LYS A 203 -6.52 1.49 -14.15
N PHE A 204 -5.41 1.62 -13.43
CA PHE A 204 -4.22 0.76 -13.55
C PHE A 204 -3.78 0.58 -15.02
N ALA A 205 -3.84 1.66 -15.79
CA ALA A 205 -3.52 1.65 -17.22
C ALA A 205 -2.01 1.54 -17.43
N ALA A 206 -1.58 0.68 -18.35
CA ALA A 206 -0.18 0.63 -18.78
C ALA A 206 0.15 1.90 -19.58
N ILE A 207 1.16 2.66 -19.16
CA ILE A 207 1.55 3.93 -19.78
C ILE A 207 2.97 3.91 -20.38
N GLY A 208 3.55 2.72 -20.55
CA GLY A 208 4.90 2.51 -21.07
C GLY A 208 5.96 2.43 -19.97
N GLY A 209 7.20 2.79 -20.32
CA GLY A 209 8.34 2.83 -19.40
C GLY A 209 8.72 4.26 -19.00
N LEU A 210 9.82 4.40 -18.26
CA LEU A 210 10.36 5.72 -17.89
C LEU A 210 10.86 6.48 -19.12
N GLY A 211 10.71 7.80 -19.08
CA GLY A 211 11.25 8.71 -20.07
C GLY A 211 12.77 8.90 -19.96
N PRO A 212 13.38 9.67 -20.89
CA PRO A 212 14.80 10.00 -20.85
C PRO A 212 15.23 10.56 -19.50
N GLY A 213 16.32 10.04 -18.93
CA GLY A 213 16.80 10.45 -17.61
C GLY A 213 15.95 9.91 -16.46
N ASN A 214 15.25 8.78 -16.64
CA ASN A 214 14.39 8.14 -15.63
C ASN A 214 13.24 9.04 -15.15
N THR A 215 12.63 9.78 -16.08
CA THR A 215 11.53 10.70 -15.76
C THR A 215 10.16 10.05 -15.85
N LEU A 216 9.22 10.54 -15.06
CA LEU A 216 7.81 10.16 -15.10
C LEU A 216 6.93 11.38 -14.81
N VAL A 217 5.91 11.58 -15.64
CA VAL A 217 4.86 12.56 -15.37
C VAL A 217 3.77 11.93 -14.49
N LEU A 218 3.62 12.45 -13.27
CA LEU A 218 2.55 12.10 -12.34
C LEU A 218 1.43 13.13 -12.42
N LYS A 219 0.30 12.73 -12.99
CA LYS A 219 -0.93 13.54 -13.02
C LYS A 219 -1.38 13.94 -11.62
N ALA A 220 -2.11 15.05 -11.52
CA ALA A 220 -2.78 15.43 -10.27
C ALA A 220 -3.61 14.26 -9.72
N ARG A 221 -3.55 14.03 -8.41
CA ARG A 221 -4.32 12.97 -7.73
C ARG A 221 -4.19 11.61 -8.43
N SER A 222 -2.97 11.14 -8.63
CA SER A 222 -2.70 9.84 -9.25
C SER A 222 -1.80 8.94 -8.43
N VAL A 223 -1.88 7.65 -8.71
CA VAL A 223 -0.99 6.61 -8.20
C VAL A 223 -0.32 5.94 -9.40
N ALA A 224 1.00 5.80 -9.35
CA ALA A 224 1.76 5.08 -10.36
C ALA A 224 2.56 3.94 -9.71
N THR A 225 2.51 2.75 -10.30
CA THR A 225 3.45 1.66 -10.01
C THR A 225 4.49 1.64 -11.11
N VAL A 226 5.77 1.72 -10.73
CA VAL A 226 6.91 1.57 -11.64
C VAL A 226 7.59 0.24 -11.30
N VAL A 227 7.61 -0.68 -12.25
CA VAL A 227 8.33 -1.95 -12.14
C VAL A 227 9.63 -1.80 -12.90
N VAL A 228 10.75 -2.09 -12.24
CA VAL A 228 12.09 -2.04 -12.83
C VAL A 228 12.74 -3.40 -12.67
N THR A 229 13.21 -3.98 -13.77
CA THR A 229 14.02 -5.20 -13.74
C THR A 229 15.49 -4.87 -13.92
N THR A 230 16.36 -5.68 -13.34
CA THR A 230 17.78 -5.66 -13.68
C THR A 230 17.92 -6.17 -15.11
N GLY A 231 18.60 -5.43 -15.98
CA GLY A 231 18.74 -5.83 -17.38
C GLY A 231 19.44 -7.18 -17.52
N GLY A 232 18.68 -8.21 -17.90
CA GLY A 232 19.23 -9.36 -18.60
C GLY A 232 19.46 -8.94 -20.04
N ASN A 233 20.71 -8.98 -20.51
CA ASN A 233 20.95 -8.98 -21.95
C ASN A 233 20.32 -10.26 -22.51
N GLU A 234 19.16 -10.14 -23.15
CA GLU A 234 18.78 -11.12 -24.16
C GLU A 234 19.75 -10.93 -25.33
N ASN A 235 20.78 -11.77 -25.37
CA ASN A 235 21.58 -12.03 -26.57
C ASN A 235 20.79 -12.94 -27.51
#